data_AF-A0A7V4EGN9-F1
#
_entry.id   AF-A0A7V4EGN9-F1
#
_cell.length_a   1.000
_cell.length_b   1.000
_cell.length_c   1.000
_cell.angle_alpha   90.00
_cell.angle_beta   90.00
_cell.angle_gamma   90.00
#
_symmetry.space_group_name_H-M   'P 1'
#
loop_
_entity.id
_entity.type
_entity.pdbx_description
1 polymer ?
#
loop_
_entity_poly.entity_id
_entity_poly.type
_entity_poly.pdbx_seq_one_letter_code
_entity_poly.pdbx_strand_id
1 'polypeptide(L)' 'HEPYLIQQGLLKRTPRGRVATERAYRHLGYPPPVEPLL' A
#
# COMPACT_ATOMS: atom_id res chain seq x y z
N HIS A 1 -18.53 5.38 -2.28
CA HIS A 1 -18.10 5.54 -0.88
C HIS A 1 -17.18 4.38 -0.57
N GLU A 2 -15.87 4.60 -0.41
CA GLU A 2 -14.92 3.54 -0.02
C GLU A 2 -13.53 4.17 0.25
N PRO A 3 -13.17 4.44 1.52
CA PRO A 3 -11.79 4.78 1.78
C PRO A 3 -11.21 4.22 3.08
N TYR A 4 -11.81 3.25 3.78
CA TYR A 4 -11.24 2.80 5.06
C TYR A 4 -9.76 2.41 4.93
N LEU A 5 -9.43 1.58 3.94
CA LEU A 5 -8.03 1.19 3.69
C LEU A 5 -7.14 2.36 3.23
N ILE A 6 -7.71 3.36 2.56
CA ILE A 6 -6.98 4.57 2.15
C ILE A 6 -6.76 5.50 3.37
N GLN A 7 -7.76 5.65 4.23
CA GLN A 7 -7.72 6.41 5.49
C GLN A 7 -6.76 5.77 6.50
N GLN A 8 -6.74 4.44 6.57
CA GLN A 8 -5.79 3.68 7.40
C GLN A 8 -4.36 3.66 6.81
N GLY A 9 -4.15 4.27 5.63
CA GLY A 9 -2.86 4.32 4.95
C GLY A 9 -2.36 2.97 4.43
N LEU A 10 -3.27 2.00 4.22
CA LEU A 10 -2.96 0.65 3.73
C LEU A 10 -2.99 0.58 2.19
N LEU A 11 -3.75 1.47 1.53
CA LEU A 11 -3.78 1.59 0.07
C LEU A 11 -3.48 3.03 -0.37
N LYS A 12 -2.69 3.17 -1.45
CA LYS A 12 -2.51 4.45 -2.17
C LYS A 12 -3.04 4.36 -3.59
N ARG A 13 -3.53 5.49 -4.11
CA ARG A 13 -3.98 5.63 -5.51
C ARG A 13 -2.79 5.96 -6.41
N THR A 14 -2.79 5.42 -7.62
CA THR A 14 -1.82 5.72 -8.68
C THR A 14 -2.56 5.84 -10.02
N PRO A 15 -1.94 6.38 -11.08
CA PRO A 15 -2.54 6.38 -12.42
C PRO A 15 -2.85 4.97 -12.98
N ARG A 16 -2.22 3.93 -12.42
CA ARG A 16 -2.40 2.52 -12.84
C ARG A 16 -3.35 1.73 -11.93
N GLY A 17 -3.94 2.36 -10.91
CA GLY A 17 -4.88 1.72 -9.99
C GLY A 17 -4.55 1.97 -8.52
N ARG A 18 -4.72 0.95 -7.68
CA ARG A 18 -4.44 1.00 -6.24
C ARG A 18 -3.25 0.11 -5.96
N VAL A 19 -2.36 0.55 -5.08
CA VAL A 19 -1.21 -0.26 -4.66
C VAL A 19 -1.17 -0.34 -3.13
N ALA A 20 -0.76 -1.50 -2.63
CA ALA A 20 -0.50 -1.71 -1.21
C ALA A 20 0.69 -0.84 -0.77
N THR A 21 0.53 -0.17 0.36
CA THR A 21 1.64 0.57 0.98
C THR A 21 2.52 -0.38 1.76
N GLU A 22 3.75 0.03 2.08
CA GLU A 22 4.61 -0.72 3.01
C GLU A 22 3.90 -1.03 4.34
N ARG A 23 3.07 -0.11 4.84
CA ARG A 23 2.25 -0.31 6.03
C ARG A 23 1.29 -1.50 5.88
N ALA A 24 0.71 -1.70 4.71
CA ALA A 24 -0.14 -2.87 4.45
C ALA A 24 0.65 -4.18 4.48
N TYR A 25 1.84 -4.21 3.87
CA TYR A 25 2.72 -5.38 3.95
C TYR A 25 3.07 -5.71 5.40
N ARG A 26 3.50 -4.72 6.18
CA ARG A 26 3.83 -4.88 7.60
C ARG A 26 2.61 -5.31 8.44
N HIS A 27 1.43 -4.76 8.19
CA HIS A 27 0.19 -5.13 8.89
C HIS A 27 -0.21 -6.59 8.66
N LEU A 28 0.10 -7.12 7.48
CA LEU A 28 -0.17 -8.50 7.10
C LEU A 28 1.00 -9.46 7.41
N GLY A 29 2.11 -8.97 7.98
CA GLY A 29 3.28 -9.78 8.28
C GLY A 29 4.10 -10.20 7.05
N TYR A 30 3.93 -9.50 5.92
CA TYR A 30 4.72 -9.74 4.71
C TYR A 30 5.93 -8.79 4.64
N PRO A 31 7.05 -9.22 4.04
CA PRO A 31 8.13 -8.31 3.70
C PRO A 31 7.63 -7.29 2.66
N PRO A 32 7.85 -5.99 2.86
CA PRO A 32 7.49 -5.00 1.86
C PRO A 32 8.34 -5.18 0.60
N PRO A 33 7.79 -4.82 -0.58
CA PRO A 33 8.57 -4.87 -1.81
C PRO A 33 9.78 -3.96 -1.67
N VAL A 34 10.96 -4.46 -2.04
CA VAL A 34 12.13 -3.62 -2.22
C VAL A 34 11.83 -2.77 -3.44
N GLU A 35 11.48 -1.51 -3.22
CA GLU A 35 11.41 -0.56 -4.33
C GLU A 35 12.81 -0.57 -4.95
N PRO A 36 12.97 -0.93 -6.24
CA PRO A 36 14.28 -0.95 -6.84
C PRO A 36 14.83 0.47 -6.71
N LEU A 37 15.91 0.60 -5.94
CA LEU A 37 16.71 1.82 -5.89
C LEU A 37 17.04 2.14 -7.35
N LEU A 38 16.45 3.20 -7.88
CA LEU A 38 16.80 3.73 -9.18
C LEU A 38 18.29 4.06 -9.21
#